data_AF-A0A2C9LMC6-F1
#
_entry.id   AF-A0A2C9LMC6-F1
#
_cell.length_a   1.000
_cell.length_b   1.000
_cell.length_c   1.000
_cell.angle_alpha   90.00
_cell.angle_beta   90.00
_cell.angle_gamma   90.00
#
_symmetry.space_group_name_H-M   'P 1'
#
loop_
_entity.id
_entity.type
_entity.pdbx_description
1 polymer ?
#
loop_
_entity_poly.entity_id
_entity_poly.type
_entity_poly.pdbx_seq_one_letter_code
_entity_poly.pdbx_strand_id
1 'polypeptide(L)'
;MRLYFNFRNNFIKFVPFIFIIFLVQLLPKPDWLCGGKHWNARPAQNMTWLLLSLKTNVLDPHNDASARMFPIYNRIQANDKRESFAAPTPFKVNVFHLQNTNFHNFSRNWVNKALTLSSSISLESLRKSQNLPDCVQMKVPPEATPTRICVHFPKDDNFISNRLRDSGEWEMDLVYQMDTYFTINPNSQLVDLGCNIGVFTLFAASLGKHALALDILPSNLALLQLSILTNDEHISQTKLTESDLVDEDIGEVLQHVLGARKLKSRSQFSHLITTVHNAIHSRRQKMQIYLKPWDSNLGGTEVKDVTSAELNTADPHILVDAICLDDLLPFVKPNLSIFLKIDIEGSEPEVFQCASNFFMYADVRVILMEILFHRHSKQGKTMAQFLLSRNMLPSEDVNGAKLLNPDLYKMYEWPENIFWVKVR
;
A
#
# COMPACT_ATOMS: atom_id res chain seq x y z
N MET A 1 -74.92 37.44 13.57
CA MET A 1 -75.28 36.88 12.25
C MET A 1 -73.98 36.56 11.51
N ARG A 2 -73.74 35.26 11.30
CA ARG A 2 -72.72 34.55 10.49
C ARG A 2 -71.29 35.11 10.29
N LEU A 3 -70.36 34.30 10.81
CA LEU A 3 -68.91 34.21 10.61
C LEU A 3 -68.45 34.21 9.14
N TYR A 4 -67.38 34.96 8.92
CA TYR A 4 -66.50 34.91 7.75
C TYR A 4 -65.23 34.09 8.08
N PHE A 5 -65.00 33.08 7.24
CA PHE A 5 -63.74 32.50 6.76
C PHE A 5 -62.64 31.95 7.70
N ASN A 6 -62.52 30.62 7.61
CA ASN A 6 -61.37 29.76 7.90
C ASN A 6 -60.09 30.21 7.16
N PHE A 7 -59.05 30.65 7.87
CA PHE A 7 -57.66 30.61 7.37
C PHE A 7 -56.60 30.61 8.50
N ARG A 8 -56.90 30.03 9.67
CA ARG A 8 -56.02 30.14 10.86
C ARG A 8 -55.38 28.83 11.36
N ASN A 9 -55.67 27.67 10.76
CA ASN A 9 -55.27 26.37 11.36
C ASN A 9 -53.99 25.71 10.84
N ASN A 10 -53.28 26.27 9.86
CA ASN A 10 -52.01 25.68 9.38
C ASN A 10 -50.74 26.44 9.80
N PHE A 11 -50.86 27.66 10.33
CA PHE A 11 -49.66 28.44 10.71
C PHE A 11 -49.07 28.01 12.06
N ILE A 12 -49.87 27.43 12.95
CA ILE A 12 -49.44 27.04 14.31
C ILE A 12 -48.61 25.74 14.30
N LYS A 13 -48.61 24.97 13.20
CA LYS A 13 -47.83 23.72 13.11
C LYS A 13 -46.39 23.90 12.62
N PHE A 14 -46.03 25.04 12.03
CA PHE A 14 -44.68 25.28 11.47
C PHE A 14 -43.73 26.01 12.40
N VAL A 15 -44.25 26.78 13.36
CA VAL A 15 -43.45 27.54 14.33
C VAL A 15 -42.52 26.66 15.19
N PRO A 16 -42.94 25.49 15.73
CA PRO A 16 -42.03 24.68 16.53
C PRO A 16 -40.90 24.03 15.70
N PHE A 17 -41.10 23.79 14.40
CA PHE A 17 -40.09 23.14 13.55
C PHE A 17 -38.94 24.09 13.19
N ILE A 18 -39.26 25.36 12.92
CA ILE A 18 -38.25 26.40 12.68
C ILE A 18 -37.47 26.71 13.96
N PHE A 19 -38.14 26.70 15.12
CA PHE A 19 -37.49 26.92 16.41
C PHE A 19 -36.50 25.80 16.78
N ILE A 20 -36.81 24.54 16.46
CA ILE A 20 -35.90 23.39 16.66
C ILE A 20 -34.67 23.49 15.74
N ILE A 21 -34.84 23.87 14.47
CA ILE A 21 -33.70 24.05 13.54
C ILE A 21 -32.77 25.16 14.02
N PHE A 22 -33.34 26.27 14.51
CA PHE A 22 -32.56 27.39 15.04
C PHE A 22 -31.85 27.03 16.37
N LEU A 23 -32.48 26.23 17.24
CA LEU A 23 -31.86 25.72 18.47
C LEU A 23 -30.71 24.75 18.20
N VAL A 24 -30.82 23.88 17.19
CA VAL A 24 -29.75 22.95 16.80
C VAL A 24 -28.53 23.69 16.24
N GLN A 25 -28.72 24.84 15.59
CA GLN A 25 -27.62 25.67 15.08
C GLN A 25 -26.93 26.52 16.16
N LEU A 26 -27.58 26.74 17.31
CA LEU A 26 -27.03 27.51 18.43
C LEU A 26 -26.36 26.62 19.51
N LEU A 27 -26.46 25.30 19.39
CA LEU A 27 -25.68 24.39 20.24
C LEU A 27 -24.22 24.39 19.77
N PRO A 28 -23.23 24.64 20.66
CA PRO A 28 -21.83 24.54 20.31
C PRO A 28 -21.55 23.12 19.80
N LYS A 29 -20.92 23.01 18.64
CA LYS A 29 -20.56 21.71 18.06
C LYS A 29 -19.66 20.97 19.06
N PRO A 30 -19.92 19.70 19.38
CA PRO A 30 -19.09 18.98 20.32
C PRO A 30 -17.66 18.81 19.79
N ASP A 31 -16.66 19.18 20.59
CA ASP A 31 -15.23 19.15 20.23
C ASP A 31 -14.63 17.74 20.03
N TRP A 32 -15.43 16.67 20.01
CA TRP A 32 -14.94 15.29 19.90
C TRP A 32 -14.89 14.72 18.47
N LEU A 33 -15.15 15.53 17.44
CA LEU A 33 -15.09 15.09 16.04
C LEU A 33 -13.79 15.47 15.28
N CYS A 34 -12.81 16.07 15.95
CA CYS A 34 -11.47 16.31 15.36
C CYS A 34 -10.34 16.10 16.38
N GLY A 35 -9.59 15.00 16.25
CA GLY A 35 -8.14 14.96 16.56
C GLY A 35 -7.68 14.73 18.01
N GLY A 36 -7.25 13.49 18.28
CA GLY A 36 -5.88 13.15 18.72
C GLY A 36 -5.28 13.69 20.04
N LYS A 37 -4.88 12.72 20.89
CA LYS A 37 -3.67 12.62 21.75
C LYS A 37 -3.81 12.69 23.29
N HIS A 38 -3.36 11.58 23.90
CA HIS A 38 -2.62 11.37 25.17
C HIS A 38 -3.19 11.87 26.52
N TRP A 39 -3.46 10.95 27.47
CA TRP A 39 -2.62 10.62 28.64
C TRP A 39 -3.35 9.71 29.66
N ASN A 40 -2.54 8.94 30.39
CA ASN A 40 -2.90 7.96 31.42
C ASN A 40 -3.66 8.53 32.63
N ALA A 41 -4.57 7.74 33.20
CA ALA A 41 -4.67 7.53 34.65
C ALA A 41 -5.55 6.31 34.97
N ARG A 42 -5.01 5.38 35.76
CA ARG A 42 -5.79 4.35 36.48
C ARG A 42 -6.70 5.03 37.52
N PRO A 43 -7.72 4.32 38.01
CA PRO A 43 -7.53 3.78 39.35
C PRO A 43 -7.92 2.32 39.48
N ALA A 44 -7.19 1.66 40.37
CA ALA A 44 -7.41 0.31 40.86
C ALA A 44 -8.77 0.18 41.55
N GLN A 45 -9.50 -0.92 41.30
CA GLN A 45 -10.22 -1.68 42.33
C GLN A 45 -10.36 -3.15 41.92
N ASN A 46 -9.68 -3.99 42.70
CA ASN A 46 -10.04 -5.34 43.17
C ASN A 46 -11.08 -6.16 42.40
N MET A 47 -10.67 -7.33 41.89
CA MET A 47 -11.34 -8.57 42.29
C MET A 47 -10.42 -9.79 42.19
N THR A 48 -10.27 -10.43 43.34
CA THR A 48 -9.49 -11.62 43.66
C THR A 48 -10.27 -12.91 43.34
N TRP A 49 -9.49 -14.00 43.11
CA TRP A 49 -9.85 -15.43 43.07
C TRP A 49 -10.34 -16.03 41.73
N LEU A 50 -9.44 -16.75 41.02
CA LEU A 50 -9.44 -18.21 41.09
C LEU A 50 -8.07 -18.79 40.66
N LEU A 51 -7.43 -19.48 41.60
CA LEU A 51 -6.32 -20.40 41.37
C LEU A 51 -6.88 -21.70 40.80
N LEU A 52 -6.35 -22.17 39.66
CA LEU A 52 -6.19 -23.60 39.45
C LEU A 52 -4.84 -23.87 38.79
N SER A 53 -4.09 -24.73 39.47
CA SER A 53 -2.76 -25.20 39.17
C SER A 53 -2.66 -25.93 37.83
N LEU A 54 -1.59 -25.67 37.08
CA LEU A 54 -0.80 -26.72 36.44
C LEU A 54 0.68 -26.35 36.54
N LYS A 55 1.33 -26.93 37.56
CA LYS A 55 2.78 -27.13 37.62
C LYS A 55 3.14 -28.28 36.69
N THR A 56 4.13 -28.08 35.82
CA THR A 56 5.22 -29.00 35.40
C THR A 56 5.71 -28.51 34.03
N ASN A 57 6.97 -28.42 33.66
CA ASN A 57 8.27 -28.52 34.32
C ASN A 57 9.22 -27.77 33.38
N VAL A 58 10.15 -27.01 33.95
CA VAL A 58 11.33 -26.50 33.25
C VAL A 58 12.28 -27.68 33.06
N LEU A 59 12.68 -27.96 31.81
CA LEU A 59 13.92 -28.64 31.47
C LEU A 59 14.34 -28.18 30.06
N ASP A 60 15.51 -27.55 29.99
CA ASP A 60 16.38 -27.27 28.83
C ASP A 60 17.82 -27.48 29.38
N PRO A 61 18.89 -27.78 28.61
CA PRO A 61 19.04 -27.89 27.16
C PRO A 61 19.85 -29.11 26.66
N HIS A 62 19.99 -29.22 25.34
CA HIS A 62 20.86 -30.12 24.56
C HIS A 62 20.34 -31.53 24.25
N ASN A 63 19.65 -31.68 23.11
CA ASN A 63 20.16 -32.46 21.96
C ASN A 63 19.09 -32.58 20.86
N ASP A 64 19.52 -32.21 19.66
CA ASP A 64 19.31 -32.97 18.42
C ASP A 64 17.86 -33.32 18.01
N ALA A 65 17.19 -32.37 17.35
CA ALA A 65 15.95 -32.62 16.60
C ALA A 65 15.84 -31.68 15.38
N SER A 66 16.87 -31.63 14.54
CA SER A 66 16.87 -30.87 13.28
C SER A 66 16.66 -31.73 12.02
N ALA A 67 16.20 -32.97 12.16
CA ALA A 67 15.95 -33.85 11.02
C ALA A 67 14.63 -34.62 11.15
N ARG A 68 13.48 -33.97 10.95
CA ARG A 68 12.18 -34.67 10.76
C ARG A 68 11.00 -33.82 10.26
N MET A 69 11.23 -32.79 9.45
CA MET A 69 10.17 -32.23 8.59
C MET A 69 10.69 -32.20 7.15
N PHE A 70 9.83 -32.58 6.20
CA PHE A 70 10.03 -32.77 4.75
C PHE A 70 10.47 -34.15 4.24
N PRO A 71 9.53 -35.11 4.08
CA PRO A 71 9.67 -36.21 3.11
C PRO A 71 8.78 -36.05 1.87
N ILE A 72 8.19 -34.86 1.61
CA ILE A 72 7.30 -34.65 0.45
C ILE A 72 8.05 -34.24 -0.83
N TYR A 73 9.31 -33.80 -0.72
CA TYR A 73 10.01 -33.20 -1.86
C TYR A 73 10.79 -34.15 -2.78
N ASN A 74 10.84 -35.46 -2.50
CA ASN A 74 11.54 -36.43 -3.36
C ASN A 74 10.62 -37.49 -4.01
N ARG A 75 9.30 -37.23 -4.08
CA ARG A 75 8.33 -38.20 -4.63
C ARG A 75 7.41 -37.64 -5.73
N ILE A 76 7.93 -36.78 -6.61
CA ILE A 76 7.22 -36.31 -7.81
C ILE A 76 7.99 -36.58 -9.12
N GLN A 77 9.11 -37.32 -9.09
CA GLN A 77 9.82 -37.72 -10.33
C GLN A 77 9.65 -39.19 -10.76
N ALA A 78 8.58 -39.86 -10.34
CA ALA A 78 8.30 -41.21 -10.83
C ALA A 78 6.85 -41.37 -11.30
N ASN A 79 6.70 -41.42 -12.63
CA ASN A 79 5.61 -42.07 -13.37
C ASN A 79 4.20 -41.54 -13.16
N ASP A 80 3.94 -40.29 -13.55
CA ASP A 80 2.58 -39.89 -13.93
C ASP A 80 2.59 -39.53 -15.43
N LYS A 81 2.09 -40.46 -16.26
CA LYS A 81 1.78 -40.19 -17.67
C LYS A 81 0.53 -39.30 -17.71
N ARG A 82 0.67 -38.03 -17.33
CA ARG A 82 -0.38 -37.04 -17.54
C ARG A 82 -0.33 -36.58 -18.98
N GLU A 83 -1.50 -36.60 -19.61
CA GLU A 83 -1.79 -35.94 -20.87
C GLU A 83 -1.14 -34.55 -20.88
N SER A 84 -0.37 -34.27 -21.93
CA SER A 84 0.30 -33.00 -22.12
C SER A 84 -0.74 -31.91 -22.34
N PHE A 85 -1.24 -31.32 -21.26
CA PHE A 85 -1.84 -29.99 -21.33
C PHE A 85 -0.76 -29.08 -21.89
N ALA A 86 -1.02 -28.52 -23.07
CA ALA A 86 -0.15 -27.50 -23.65
C ALA A 86 0.11 -26.46 -22.55
N ALA A 87 1.39 -26.23 -22.23
CA ALA A 87 1.75 -25.25 -21.23
C ALA A 87 1.07 -23.93 -21.60
N PRO A 88 0.26 -23.34 -20.71
CA PRO A 88 -0.40 -22.08 -21.02
C PRO A 88 0.67 -21.08 -21.44
N THR A 89 0.43 -20.38 -22.55
CA THR A 89 1.38 -19.36 -23.03
C THR A 89 1.67 -18.40 -21.89
N PRO A 90 2.94 -18.15 -21.56
CA PRO A 90 3.30 -17.32 -20.42
C PRO A 90 2.65 -15.95 -20.58
N PHE A 91 1.84 -15.56 -19.59
CA PHE A 91 1.14 -14.29 -19.62
C PHE A 91 2.16 -13.15 -19.47
N LYS A 92 1.94 -12.06 -20.19
CA LYS A 92 2.91 -10.96 -20.24
C LYS A 92 2.75 -10.08 -19.00
N VAL A 93 3.71 -10.15 -18.08
CA VAL A 93 3.87 -9.16 -17.02
C VAL A 93 4.60 -7.94 -17.61
N ASN A 94 3.98 -6.77 -17.53
CA ASN A 94 4.56 -5.54 -18.08
C ASN A 94 5.33 -4.84 -16.96
N VAL A 95 6.64 -5.08 -16.90
CA VAL A 95 7.51 -4.27 -16.06
C VAL A 95 7.59 -2.87 -16.65
N PHE A 96 7.13 -1.90 -15.88
CA PHE A 96 7.03 -0.53 -16.31
C PHE A 96 8.40 0.13 -16.16
N HIS A 97 9.04 0.39 -17.29
CA HIS A 97 10.21 1.25 -17.36
C HIS A 97 9.80 2.50 -18.14
N LEU A 98 10.12 3.69 -17.61
CA LEU A 98 9.82 4.97 -18.28
C LEU A 98 10.20 4.96 -19.76
N GLN A 99 11.31 4.30 -20.11
CA GLN A 99 11.83 4.24 -21.48
C GLN A 99 10.92 3.52 -22.51
N ASN A 100 9.87 2.80 -22.08
CA ASN A 100 9.16 1.83 -22.93
C ASN A 100 7.66 2.09 -23.18
N THR A 101 7.16 3.31 -22.99
CA THR A 101 5.70 3.52 -22.97
C THR A 101 5.22 4.73 -23.80
N ASN A 102 4.14 4.49 -24.54
CA ASN A 102 3.43 5.46 -25.36
C ASN A 102 2.07 5.79 -24.69
N PHE A 103 1.88 7.01 -24.19
CA PHE A 103 0.71 7.47 -23.41
C PHE A 103 -0.23 8.35 -24.21
N HIS A 104 -0.30 8.21 -25.54
CA HIS A 104 -1.20 9.06 -26.35
C HIS A 104 -2.66 9.05 -25.85
N ASN A 105 -3.09 7.99 -25.17
CA ASN A 105 -4.48 7.82 -24.71
C ASN A 105 -4.79 8.40 -23.33
N PHE A 106 -3.83 8.94 -22.58
CA PHE A 106 -4.07 9.38 -21.19
C PHE A 106 -4.34 10.87 -21.02
N SER A 107 -4.55 11.63 -22.11
CA SER A 107 -4.81 13.09 -22.11
C SER A 107 -3.76 13.94 -21.35
N ARG A 108 -2.64 13.33 -20.94
CA ARG A 108 -1.58 13.96 -20.17
C ARG A 108 -0.34 14.09 -21.03
N ASN A 109 -0.33 15.16 -21.81
CA ASN A 109 0.75 15.49 -22.75
C ASN A 109 2.14 15.53 -22.08
N TRP A 110 2.21 15.82 -20.78
CA TRP A 110 3.48 15.85 -20.05
C TRP A 110 4.12 14.47 -19.93
N VAL A 111 3.33 13.39 -19.79
CA VAL A 111 3.89 12.03 -19.66
C VAL A 111 4.57 11.62 -20.97
N ASN A 112 3.87 11.77 -22.10
CA ASN A 112 4.44 11.50 -23.43
C ASN A 112 5.71 12.30 -23.71
N LYS A 113 5.71 13.58 -23.30
CA LYS A 113 6.81 14.49 -23.56
C LYS A 113 7.99 14.25 -22.61
N ALA A 114 7.76 13.84 -21.36
CA ALA A 114 8.83 13.45 -20.44
C ALA A 114 9.58 12.20 -20.93
N LEU A 115 8.87 11.27 -21.57
CA LEU A 115 9.42 9.96 -21.96
C LEU A 115 10.23 9.98 -23.25
N THR A 116 9.80 10.80 -24.20
CA THR A 116 10.54 11.04 -25.46
C THR A 116 11.87 11.77 -25.24
N LEU A 117 12.08 12.38 -24.07
CA LEU A 117 13.25 13.21 -23.77
C LEU A 117 14.31 12.52 -22.88
N SER A 118 14.07 11.28 -22.43
CA SER A 118 14.89 10.63 -21.39
C SER A 118 16.29 10.16 -21.80
N SER A 119 16.69 10.27 -23.07
CA SER A 119 18.04 9.87 -23.50
C SER A 119 19.09 10.99 -23.49
N SER A 120 18.73 12.26 -23.29
CA SER A 120 19.71 13.36 -23.35
C SER A 120 19.37 14.66 -22.60
N ILE A 121 18.17 14.78 -22.01
CA ILE A 121 17.74 16.04 -21.38
C ILE A 121 17.81 15.92 -19.85
N SER A 122 18.47 16.89 -19.21
CA SER A 122 18.52 17.00 -17.74
C SER A 122 17.10 17.19 -17.15
N LEU A 123 16.85 16.62 -15.97
CA LEU A 123 15.57 16.78 -15.25
C LEU A 123 15.20 18.26 -15.07
N GLU A 124 16.22 19.11 -14.90
CA GLU A 124 16.10 20.56 -14.77
C GLU A 124 15.60 21.24 -16.06
N SER A 125 16.07 20.80 -17.22
CA SER A 125 15.56 21.26 -18.52
C SER A 125 14.11 20.80 -18.76
N LEU A 126 13.75 19.61 -18.28
CA LEU A 126 12.37 19.10 -18.29
C LEU A 126 11.45 19.95 -17.40
N ARG A 127 11.89 20.31 -16.18
CA ARG A 127 11.17 21.22 -15.28
C ARG A 127 10.98 22.61 -15.88
N LYS A 128 11.98 23.15 -16.56
CA LYS A 128 11.90 24.50 -17.18
C LYS A 128 11.04 24.53 -18.44
N SER A 129 10.97 23.42 -19.18
CA SER A 129 10.27 23.35 -20.48
C SER A 129 8.85 22.79 -20.41
N GLN A 130 8.43 22.25 -19.25
CA GLN A 130 7.14 21.62 -19.07
C GLN A 130 6.55 21.96 -17.71
N ASN A 131 5.21 22.10 -17.66
CA ASN A 131 4.45 22.06 -16.42
C ASN A 131 4.52 20.63 -15.86
N LEU A 132 5.67 20.25 -15.29
CA LEU A 132 5.79 18.99 -14.56
C LEU A 132 4.97 19.07 -13.27
N PRO A 133 4.46 17.92 -12.80
CA PRO A 133 3.80 17.86 -11.50
C PRO A 133 4.75 18.24 -10.37
N ASP A 134 4.20 18.83 -9.30
CA ASP A 134 4.97 19.18 -8.11
C ASP A 134 5.55 17.93 -7.45
N CYS A 135 6.76 18.03 -6.92
CA CYS A 135 7.33 17.01 -6.04
C CYS A 135 7.58 17.60 -4.65
N VAL A 136 6.86 17.10 -3.66
CA VAL A 136 6.84 17.60 -2.28
C VAL A 136 7.64 16.71 -1.34
N GLN A 137 8.08 17.26 -0.22
CA GLN A 137 8.84 16.51 0.78
C GLN A 137 7.91 15.53 1.51
N MET A 138 8.21 14.24 1.48
CA MET A 138 7.56 13.25 2.34
C MET A 138 8.11 13.33 3.76
N LYS A 139 7.23 13.07 4.72
CA LYS A 139 7.64 12.82 6.09
C LYS A 139 8.12 11.38 6.24
N VAL A 140 9.38 11.24 6.61
CA VAL A 140 10.05 9.96 6.88
C VAL A 140 10.77 10.03 8.22
N PRO A 141 11.07 8.89 8.88
CA PRO A 141 11.88 8.87 10.09
C PRO A 141 13.23 9.57 9.89
N PRO A 142 13.83 10.18 10.93
CA PRO A 142 15.11 10.89 10.82
C PRO A 142 16.28 10.04 10.29
N GLU A 143 16.24 8.73 10.51
CA GLU A 143 17.21 7.74 10.05
C GLU A 143 17.04 7.36 8.57
N ALA A 144 15.88 7.63 8.00
CA ALA A 144 15.58 7.37 6.60
C ALA A 144 16.22 8.42 5.68
N THR A 145 16.36 8.08 4.40
CA THR A 145 16.80 9.05 3.40
C THR A 145 15.71 10.10 3.17
N PRO A 146 16.02 11.42 3.23
CA PRO A 146 15.05 12.46 2.89
C PRO A 146 14.43 12.17 1.52
N THR A 147 13.11 12.07 1.47
CA THR A 147 12.40 11.54 0.31
C THR A 147 11.40 12.55 -0.23
N ARG A 148 11.35 12.71 -1.55
CA ARG A 148 10.34 13.53 -2.24
C ARG A 148 9.37 12.66 -3.01
N ILE A 149 8.10 13.06 -3.04
CA ILE A 149 7.03 12.40 -3.82
C ILE A 149 6.40 13.39 -4.80
N CYS A 150 6.25 12.96 -6.03
CA CYS A 150 5.59 13.72 -7.08
C CYS A 150 4.09 13.43 -7.06
N VAL A 151 3.29 14.49 -7.09
CA VAL A 151 1.85 14.44 -6.82
C VAL A 151 1.06 14.93 -8.03
N HIS A 152 -0.14 14.40 -8.24
CA HIS A 152 -1.04 14.88 -9.30
C HIS A 152 -1.43 16.33 -9.06
N PHE A 153 -1.73 17.12 -10.10
CA PHE A 153 -2.19 18.49 -9.93
C PHE A 153 -3.43 18.55 -9.03
N PRO A 154 -3.64 19.63 -8.23
CA PRO A 154 -4.76 19.70 -7.28
C PRO A 154 -6.14 19.53 -7.92
N LYS A 155 -6.29 19.89 -9.19
CA LYS A 155 -7.52 19.72 -9.96
C LYS A 155 -7.78 18.26 -10.39
N ASP A 156 -6.73 17.45 -10.44
CA ASP A 156 -6.79 16.06 -10.91
C ASP A 156 -6.96 15.11 -9.72
N ASP A 157 -6.33 15.41 -8.58
CA ASP A 157 -6.50 14.69 -7.32
C ASP A 157 -6.43 15.64 -6.12
N ASN A 158 -7.57 15.79 -5.45
CA ASN A 158 -7.73 16.62 -4.27
C ASN A 158 -7.75 15.82 -2.96
N PHE A 159 -7.50 14.50 -3.02
CA PHE A 159 -7.42 13.64 -1.85
C PHE A 159 -5.96 13.43 -1.46
N ILE A 160 -5.32 12.39 -2.02
CA ILE A 160 -4.00 11.92 -1.60
C ILE A 160 -2.95 12.97 -1.96
N SER A 161 -2.95 13.41 -3.21
CA SER A 161 -2.01 14.41 -3.72
C SER A 161 -2.12 15.75 -2.98
N ASN A 162 -3.32 16.16 -2.58
CA ASN A 162 -3.51 17.41 -1.83
C ASN A 162 -3.00 17.28 -0.39
N ARG A 163 -3.32 16.18 0.29
CA ARG A 163 -2.85 15.92 1.65
C ARG A 163 -1.32 15.86 1.73
N LEU A 164 -0.68 15.24 0.74
CA LEU A 164 0.78 15.19 0.65
C LEU A 164 1.39 16.57 0.40
N ARG A 165 0.76 17.46 -0.36
CA ARG A 165 1.22 18.85 -0.49
C ARG A 165 1.19 19.58 0.84
N ASP A 166 0.08 19.44 1.56
CA ASP A 166 -0.17 20.21 2.78
C ASP A 166 0.71 19.75 3.95
N SER A 167 0.96 18.45 4.04
CA SER A 167 1.56 17.85 5.24
C SER A 167 2.76 16.93 4.97
N GLY A 168 2.98 16.50 3.73
CA GLY A 168 3.95 15.45 3.42
C GLY A 168 3.56 14.07 3.96
N GLU A 169 2.31 13.90 4.39
CA GLU A 169 1.80 12.73 5.11
C GLU A 169 0.60 12.11 4.38
N TRP A 170 0.52 10.78 4.37
CA TRP A 170 -0.67 10.00 4.02
C TRP A 170 -0.63 8.69 4.81
N GLU A 171 -1.71 8.35 5.53
CA GLU A 171 -1.82 7.12 6.35
C GLU A 171 -0.61 6.86 7.25
N MET A 172 -0.14 7.91 7.93
CA MET A 172 1.12 7.84 8.67
C MET A 172 1.14 6.80 9.77
N ASP A 173 0.00 6.49 10.39
CA ASP A 173 -0.14 5.43 11.36
C ASP A 173 0.23 4.07 10.77
N LEU A 174 -0.25 3.75 9.55
CA LEU A 174 0.10 2.52 8.84
C LEU A 174 1.56 2.53 8.37
N VAL A 175 2.06 3.68 7.94
CA VAL A 175 3.48 3.87 7.58
C VAL A 175 4.40 3.61 8.78
N TYR A 176 4.05 4.10 9.97
CA TYR A 176 4.82 3.82 11.20
C TYR A 176 4.75 2.35 11.63
N GLN A 177 3.62 1.67 11.40
CA GLN A 177 3.54 0.22 11.59
C GLN A 177 4.50 -0.52 10.64
N MET A 178 4.58 -0.09 9.38
CA MET A 178 5.53 -0.65 8.41
C MET A 178 7.00 -0.40 8.83
N ASP A 179 7.31 0.80 9.32
CA ASP A 179 8.64 1.13 9.87
C ASP A 179 9.02 0.22 11.06
N THR A 180 8.08 0.03 11.98
CA THR A 180 8.25 -0.88 13.13
C THR A 180 8.59 -2.29 12.65
N TYR A 181 7.86 -2.79 11.64
CA TYR A 181 8.15 -4.10 11.05
C TYR A 181 9.54 -4.17 10.42
N PHE A 182 9.94 -3.17 9.63
CA PHE A 182 11.23 -3.14 8.95
C PHE A 182 12.43 -2.93 9.86
N THR A 183 12.21 -2.33 11.02
CA THR A 183 13.19 -2.23 12.11
C THR A 183 13.43 -3.60 12.73
N ILE A 184 12.37 -4.36 13.01
CA ILE A 184 12.46 -5.71 13.61
C ILE A 184 12.92 -6.75 12.59
N ASN A 185 12.57 -6.58 11.33
CA ASN A 185 12.86 -7.50 10.23
C ASN A 185 13.75 -6.81 9.20
N PRO A 186 15.06 -6.64 9.47
CA PRO A 186 15.93 -5.90 8.57
C PRO A 186 16.08 -6.55 7.18
N ASN A 187 15.93 -7.87 7.10
CA ASN A 187 16.06 -8.66 5.87
C ASN A 187 14.70 -8.91 5.19
N SER A 188 14.01 -7.84 4.84
CA SER A 188 12.67 -7.88 4.26
C SER A 188 12.52 -6.93 3.06
N GLN A 189 11.46 -7.12 2.29
CA GLN A 189 11.04 -6.27 1.18
C GLN A 189 9.55 -5.94 1.26
N LEU A 190 9.15 -4.92 0.52
CA LEU A 190 7.74 -4.56 0.30
C LEU A 190 7.24 -5.13 -1.03
N VAL A 191 6.02 -5.66 -1.03
CA VAL A 191 5.21 -5.84 -2.23
C VAL A 191 3.96 -4.98 -2.05
N ASP A 192 3.78 -3.99 -2.92
CA ASP A 192 2.78 -2.93 -2.80
C ASP A 192 1.78 -3.02 -3.96
N LEU A 193 0.62 -3.64 -3.70
CA LEU A 193 -0.45 -3.82 -4.70
C LEU A 193 -1.45 -2.67 -4.58
N GLY A 194 -1.60 -1.90 -5.66
CA GLY A 194 -2.29 -0.61 -5.61
C GLY A 194 -1.41 0.44 -4.96
N CYS A 195 -0.18 0.58 -5.46
CA CYS A 195 0.81 1.48 -4.90
C CYS A 195 0.43 2.96 -5.09
N ASN A 196 -0.50 3.26 -6.00
CA ASN A 196 -0.89 4.60 -6.39
C ASN A 196 0.36 5.40 -6.77
N ILE A 197 0.51 6.63 -6.26
CA ILE A 197 1.71 7.46 -6.46
C ILE A 197 2.92 7.04 -5.61
N GLY A 198 2.79 5.97 -4.82
CA GLY A 198 3.91 5.27 -4.19
C GLY A 198 4.29 5.72 -2.79
N VAL A 199 3.33 6.12 -1.94
CA VAL A 199 3.61 6.51 -0.54
C VAL A 199 4.36 5.40 0.22
N PHE A 200 3.79 4.18 0.25
CA PHE A 200 4.43 3.05 0.94
C PHE A 200 5.71 2.59 0.23
N THR A 201 5.68 2.55 -1.11
CA THR A 201 6.84 2.21 -1.95
C THR A 201 8.05 3.11 -1.70
N LEU A 202 7.89 4.43 -1.76
CA LEU A 202 8.96 5.39 -1.54
C LEU A 202 9.43 5.39 -0.09
N PHE A 203 8.52 5.18 0.87
CA PHE A 203 8.88 5.02 2.26
C PHE A 203 9.79 3.80 2.48
N ALA A 204 9.43 2.63 1.93
CA ALA A 204 10.26 1.43 2.02
C ALA A 204 11.65 1.66 1.40
N ALA A 205 11.72 2.31 0.24
CA ALA A 205 12.99 2.66 -0.40
C ALA A 205 13.81 3.66 0.43
N SER A 206 13.17 4.61 1.11
CA SER A 206 13.84 5.57 2.00
C SER A 206 14.57 4.89 3.17
N LEU A 207 14.06 3.72 3.60
CA LEU A 207 14.66 2.83 4.60
C LEU A 207 15.66 1.82 3.99
N GLY A 208 15.95 1.93 2.69
CA GLY A 208 16.84 1.04 1.95
C GLY A 208 16.25 -0.35 1.68
N LYS A 209 14.93 -0.51 1.72
CA LYS A 209 14.26 -1.78 1.40
C LYS A 209 13.96 -1.88 -0.09
N HIS A 210 13.99 -3.11 -0.61
CA HIS A 210 13.45 -3.39 -1.93
C HIS A 210 11.93 -3.28 -1.92
N ALA A 211 11.36 -2.77 -3.02
CA ALA A 211 9.93 -2.67 -3.21
C ALA A 211 9.54 -3.13 -4.62
N LEU A 212 8.53 -4.00 -4.70
CA LEU A 212 7.81 -4.31 -5.94
C LEU A 212 6.46 -3.59 -5.89
N ALA A 213 6.28 -2.60 -6.75
CA ALA A 213 5.12 -1.71 -6.75
C ALA A 213 4.24 -1.95 -7.99
N LEU A 214 2.95 -2.18 -7.77
CA LEU A 214 1.97 -2.39 -8.84
C LEU A 214 0.87 -1.35 -8.79
N ASP A 215 0.51 -0.83 -9.95
CA ASP A 215 -0.70 -0.02 -10.11
C ASP A 215 -1.31 -0.24 -11.51
N ILE A 216 -2.61 -0.04 -11.61
CA ILE A 216 -3.35 -0.14 -12.86
C ILE A 216 -3.29 1.15 -13.68
N LEU A 217 -3.13 2.31 -13.03
CA LEU A 217 -3.10 3.61 -13.68
C LEU A 217 -1.67 3.99 -14.10
N PRO A 218 -1.41 4.13 -15.41
CA PRO A 218 -0.11 4.57 -15.89
C PRO A 218 0.29 5.97 -15.39
N SER A 219 -0.68 6.84 -15.10
CA SER A 219 -0.43 8.16 -14.53
C SER A 219 0.14 8.10 -13.11
N ASN A 220 -0.31 7.13 -12.30
CA ASN A 220 0.22 6.89 -10.96
C ASN A 220 1.66 6.38 -11.04
N LEU A 221 1.90 5.37 -11.88
CA LEU A 221 3.25 4.83 -12.10
C LEU A 221 4.21 5.86 -12.69
N ALA A 222 3.75 6.75 -13.56
CA ALA A 222 4.57 7.84 -14.09
C ALA A 222 5.02 8.82 -13.00
N LEU A 223 4.16 9.15 -12.03
CA LEU A 223 4.52 9.99 -10.88
C LEU A 223 5.48 9.28 -9.92
N LEU A 224 5.25 7.99 -9.64
CA LEU A 224 6.18 7.19 -8.85
C LEU A 224 7.56 7.17 -9.51
N GLN A 225 7.63 6.94 -10.81
CA GLN A 225 8.88 6.95 -11.56
C GLN A 225 9.57 8.33 -11.57
N LEU A 226 8.81 9.43 -11.69
CA LEU A 226 9.37 10.78 -11.54
C LEU A 226 9.90 11.03 -10.11
N SER A 227 9.24 10.46 -9.10
CA SER A 227 9.70 10.51 -7.71
C SER A 227 11.02 9.74 -7.54
N ILE A 228 11.13 8.55 -8.12
CA ILE A 228 12.38 7.76 -8.12
C ILE A 228 13.54 8.58 -8.68
N LEU A 229 13.37 9.16 -9.88
CA LEU A 229 14.40 9.98 -10.53
C LEU A 229 14.77 11.21 -9.69
N THR A 230 13.77 11.88 -9.11
CA THR A 230 14.00 13.06 -8.27
C THR A 230 14.85 12.73 -7.05
N ASN A 231 14.62 11.59 -6.41
CA ASN A 231 15.39 11.16 -5.24
C ASN A 231 16.80 10.67 -5.63
N ASP A 232 16.96 10.00 -6.77
CA ASP A 232 18.27 9.57 -7.28
C ASP A 232 19.18 10.74 -7.62
N GLU A 233 18.63 11.79 -8.24
CA GLU A 233 19.34 13.04 -8.49
C GLU A 233 19.80 13.69 -7.17
N HIS A 234 18.91 13.78 -6.18
CA HIS A 234 19.23 14.34 -4.88
C HIS A 234 20.35 13.56 -4.17
N ILE A 235 20.27 12.23 -4.16
CA ILE A 235 21.32 11.35 -3.60
C ILE A 235 22.66 11.59 -4.32
N SER A 236 22.63 11.72 -5.65
CA SER A 236 23.85 11.95 -6.45
C SER A 236 24.49 13.31 -6.16
N GLN A 237 23.68 14.37 -6.02
CA GLN A 237 24.16 15.71 -5.67
C GLN A 237 24.79 15.76 -4.27
N THR A 238 24.17 15.11 -3.27
CA THR A 238 24.73 15.08 -1.90
C THR A 238 26.10 14.39 -1.83
N LYS A 239 26.34 13.37 -2.68
CA LYS A 239 27.65 12.70 -2.74
C LYS A 239 28.76 13.61 -3.29
N LEU A 240 28.46 14.42 -4.31
CA LEU A 240 29.42 15.36 -4.89
C LEU A 240 29.82 16.43 -3.88
N THR A 241 28.85 16.99 -3.16
CA THR A 241 29.14 18.01 -2.14
C THR A 241 29.97 17.46 -0.97
N GLU A 242 29.82 16.18 -0.62
CA GLU A 242 30.65 15.56 0.42
C GLU A 242 32.08 15.31 -0.08
N SER A 243 32.27 14.85 -1.32
CA SER A 243 33.62 14.64 -1.87
C SER A 243 34.42 15.92 -2.03
N ASP A 244 33.76 17.04 -2.35
CA ASP A 244 34.42 18.33 -2.55
C ASP A 244 34.85 19.01 -1.23
N LEU A 245 34.34 18.54 -0.09
CA LEU A 245 34.66 19.08 1.24
C LEU A 245 35.78 18.31 1.96
N VAL A 246 36.22 17.18 1.42
CA VAL A 246 37.34 16.43 1.99
C VAL A 246 38.62 16.89 1.30
N ASP A 247 39.20 17.98 1.81
CA ASP A 247 40.64 18.25 1.63
C ASP A 247 41.42 17.03 2.13
N GLU A 248 42.36 16.50 1.33
CA GLU A 248 43.03 15.21 1.59
C GLU A 248 43.67 15.12 2.99
N ASP A 249 44.02 16.25 3.61
CA ASP A 249 44.66 16.33 4.93
C ASP A 249 43.70 16.37 6.14
N ILE A 250 42.40 16.65 5.97
CA ILE A 250 41.44 16.76 7.10
C ILE A 250 40.57 15.50 7.26
N GLY A 251 40.48 14.66 6.23
CA GLY A 251 39.67 13.45 6.24
C GLY A 251 40.02 12.46 7.36
N GLU A 252 41.29 12.38 7.75
CA GLU A 252 41.76 11.48 8.81
C GLU A 252 41.33 11.96 10.22
N VAL A 253 41.29 13.28 10.45
CA VAL A 253 40.90 13.88 11.74
C VAL A 253 39.38 13.85 11.92
N LEU A 254 38.60 14.12 10.87
CA LEU A 254 37.14 14.08 10.92
C LEU A 254 36.59 12.67 11.18
N GLN A 255 37.23 11.62 10.64
CA GLN A 255 36.85 10.23 10.97
C GLN A 255 37.04 9.91 12.45
N HIS A 256 38.05 10.49 13.10
CA HIS A 256 38.36 10.22 14.51
C HIS A 256 37.49 11.05 15.47
N VAL A 257 37.17 12.31 15.12
CA VAL A 257 36.39 13.22 15.99
C VAL A 257 34.88 13.00 15.88
N LEU A 258 34.36 12.62 14.70
CA LEU A 258 32.91 12.42 14.51
C LEU A 258 32.44 10.98 14.78
N GLY A 259 33.29 10.13 15.33
CA GLY A 259 32.90 8.79 15.79
C GLY A 259 32.22 7.98 14.69
N ALA A 260 32.94 7.70 13.59
CA ALA A 260 32.66 6.64 12.62
C ALA A 260 31.17 6.25 12.43
N ARG A 261 30.27 7.22 12.24
CA ARG A 261 29.03 6.96 11.52
C ARG A 261 29.46 6.77 10.08
N LYS A 262 29.91 5.55 9.76
CA LYS A 262 30.19 5.09 8.41
C LYS A 262 28.99 5.53 7.58
N LEU A 263 29.17 6.56 6.74
CA LEU A 263 28.16 7.05 5.81
C LEU A 263 27.81 5.85 4.95
N LYS A 264 26.75 5.15 5.34
CA LYS A 264 26.31 3.94 4.67
C LYS A 264 25.92 4.40 3.28
N SER A 265 26.68 3.98 2.27
CA SER A 265 26.44 4.36 0.87
C SER A 265 24.95 4.21 0.59
N ARG A 266 24.27 5.36 0.42
CA ARG A 266 22.84 5.37 0.15
C ARG A 266 22.63 4.76 -1.23
N SER A 267 21.81 3.73 -1.29
CA SER A 267 21.37 3.10 -2.53
C SER A 267 20.45 4.05 -3.28
N GLN A 268 20.60 4.11 -4.59
CA GLN A 268 19.64 4.79 -5.46
C GLN A 268 18.28 4.05 -5.41
N PHE A 269 17.20 4.81 -5.41
CA PHE A 269 15.83 4.34 -5.41
C PHE A 269 15.54 3.49 -6.64
N SER A 270 16.10 3.83 -7.81
CA SER A 270 15.99 3.01 -9.03
C SER A 270 16.55 1.60 -8.89
N HIS A 271 17.48 1.36 -7.96
CA HIS A 271 17.98 0.01 -7.66
C HIS A 271 17.10 -0.75 -6.66
N LEU A 272 16.25 -0.04 -5.92
CA LEU A 272 15.42 -0.60 -4.86
C LEU A 272 13.99 -0.89 -5.35
N ILE A 273 13.45 -0.08 -6.25
CA ILE A 273 12.05 -0.12 -6.67
C ILE A 273 11.91 -0.75 -8.06
N THR A 274 11.03 -1.73 -8.18
CA THR A 274 10.56 -2.27 -9.46
C THR A 274 9.07 -1.95 -9.61
N THR A 275 8.66 -1.30 -10.70
CA THR A 275 7.25 -0.99 -10.98
C THR A 275 6.67 -1.91 -12.04
N VAL A 276 5.41 -2.32 -11.88
CA VAL A 276 4.70 -3.20 -12.81
C VAL A 276 3.34 -2.57 -13.15
N HIS A 277 3.00 -2.54 -14.43
CA HIS A 277 1.74 -1.98 -14.94
C HIS A 277 0.78 -3.11 -15.33
N ASN A 278 0.08 -3.61 -14.32
CA ASN A 278 -0.88 -4.69 -14.47
C ASN A 278 -1.97 -4.56 -13.38
N ALA A 279 -3.14 -5.12 -13.66
CA ALA A 279 -4.10 -5.39 -12.59
C ALA A 279 -3.75 -6.72 -11.91
N ILE A 280 -4.00 -6.83 -10.61
CA ILE A 280 -3.95 -8.12 -9.91
C ILE A 280 -5.37 -8.65 -9.80
N HIS A 281 -5.58 -9.86 -10.32
CA HIS A 281 -6.88 -10.52 -10.31
C HIS A 281 -6.72 -12.03 -10.31
N SER A 282 -7.80 -12.74 -10.00
CA SER A 282 -7.91 -14.20 -10.11
C SER A 282 -7.79 -14.75 -11.54
N ARG A 283 -7.95 -13.89 -12.56
CA ARG A 283 -8.05 -14.26 -13.98
C ARG A 283 -7.04 -13.48 -14.79
N ARG A 284 -6.37 -14.20 -15.71
CA ARG A 284 -5.41 -13.62 -16.64
C ARG A 284 -6.12 -13.21 -17.93
N GLN A 285 -6.52 -11.95 -18.02
CA GLN A 285 -7.30 -11.42 -19.14
C GLN A 285 -7.15 -9.90 -19.26
N LYS A 286 -7.65 -9.31 -20.36
CA LYS A 286 -7.82 -7.86 -20.44
C LYS A 286 -8.98 -7.44 -19.55
N MET A 287 -8.74 -6.42 -18.72
CA MET A 287 -9.75 -5.79 -17.88
C MET A 287 -9.86 -4.32 -18.21
N GLN A 288 -11.05 -3.75 -18.01
CA GLN A 288 -11.28 -2.33 -18.14
C GLN A 288 -10.96 -1.63 -16.82
N ILE A 289 -10.18 -0.56 -16.89
CA ILE A 289 -10.01 0.37 -15.78
C ILE A 289 -11.27 1.23 -15.67
N TYR A 290 -11.91 1.21 -14.51
CA TYR A 290 -13.07 2.02 -14.22
C TYR A 290 -12.69 3.22 -13.37
N LEU A 291 -12.74 4.39 -13.99
CA LEU A 291 -12.62 5.69 -13.33
C LEU A 291 -14.02 6.26 -13.11
N LYS A 292 -14.34 6.63 -11.88
CA LYS A 292 -15.60 7.31 -11.56
C LYS A 292 -15.55 8.72 -12.21
N PRO A 293 -16.43 9.06 -13.17
CA PRO A 293 -16.28 10.26 -14.00
C PRO A 293 -16.26 11.60 -13.25
N TRP A 294 -16.76 11.61 -12.03
CA TRP A 294 -16.90 12.80 -11.18
C TRP A 294 -16.02 12.74 -9.93
N ASP A 295 -15.22 11.68 -9.81
CA ASP A 295 -14.39 11.48 -8.64
C ASP A 295 -13.01 12.07 -8.91
N SER A 296 -12.58 12.95 -8.01
CA SER A 296 -11.21 13.46 -7.98
C SER A 296 -10.30 12.53 -7.19
N ASN A 297 -10.83 11.43 -6.65
CA ASN A 297 -10.02 10.39 -6.05
C ASN A 297 -9.46 9.45 -7.12
N LEU A 298 -8.25 9.76 -7.62
CA LEU A 298 -7.52 8.85 -8.52
C LEU A 298 -7.04 7.56 -7.83
N GLY A 299 -7.03 7.53 -6.49
CA GLY A 299 -6.78 6.30 -5.73
C GLY A 299 -7.92 5.29 -5.87
N GLY A 300 -9.16 5.78 -5.92
CA GLY A 300 -10.42 5.01 -6.00
C GLY A 300 -10.68 4.24 -7.29
N THR A 301 -9.64 3.84 -8.01
CA THR A 301 -9.73 3.21 -9.33
C THR A 301 -9.83 1.69 -9.20
N GLU A 302 -10.86 1.11 -9.81
CA GLU A 302 -11.09 -0.34 -9.82
C GLU A 302 -10.93 -0.92 -11.24
N VAL A 303 -10.88 -2.25 -11.33
CA VAL A 303 -10.94 -2.96 -12.62
C VAL A 303 -12.24 -3.75 -12.75
N LYS A 304 -12.74 -3.83 -13.98
CA LYS A 304 -13.94 -4.60 -14.33
C LYS A 304 -13.66 -5.57 -15.47
N ASP A 305 -14.36 -6.69 -15.43
CA ASP A 305 -14.43 -7.59 -16.58
C ASP A 305 -14.94 -6.82 -17.78
N VAL A 306 -14.28 -7.00 -18.92
CA VAL A 306 -14.74 -6.43 -20.19
C VAL A 306 -15.84 -7.35 -20.72
N THR A 307 -17.10 -6.90 -20.67
CA THR A 307 -18.16 -7.65 -21.36
C THR A 307 -18.14 -7.33 -22.86
N SER A 308 -18.52 -8.30 -23.70
CA SER A 308 -18.56 -8.11 -25.15
C SER A 308 -19.51 -6.97 -25.59
N ALA A 309 -20.49 -6.63 -24.75
CA ALA A 309 -21.43 -5.55 -24.99
C ALA A 309 -20.79 -4.16 -24.76
N GLU A 310 -19.90 -4.04 -23.78
CA GLU A 310 -19.25 -2.77 -23.41
C GLU A 310 -18.20 -2.35 -24.44
N LEU A 311 -17.47 -3.30 -25.04
CA LEU A 311 -16.47 -3.03 -26.09
C LEU A 311 -17.04 -2.33 -27.34
N ASN A 312 -18.37 -2.36 -27.53
CA ASN A 312 -19.04 -1.73 -28.66
C ASN A 312 -19.48 -0.29 -28.38
N THR A 313 -19.24 0.24 -27.18
CA THR A 313 -19.54 1.65 -26.90
C THR A 313 -18.48 2.56 -27.52
N ALA A 314 -18.86 3.77 -27.91
CA ALA A 314 -17.96 4.75 -28.51
C ALA A 314 -16.98 5.37 -27.49
N ASP A 315 -17.13 5.04 -26.19
CA ASP A 315 -16.29 5.61 -25.15
C ASP A 315 -14.91 4.92 -25.12
N PRO A 316 -13.82 5.69 -25.01
CA PRO A 316 -12.48 5.13 -24.95
C PRO A 316 -12.28 4.35 -23.66
N HIS A 317 -12.33 3.02 -23.75
CA HIS A 317 -11.98 2.13 -22.64
C HIS A 317 -10.46 2.07 -22.45
N ILE A 318 -10.00 2.33 -21.24
CA ILE A 318 -8.61 2.08 -20.86
C ILE A 318 -8.50 0.63 -20.42
N LEU A 319 -7.80 -0.18 -21.21
CA LEU A 319 -7.61 -1.61 -20.93
C LEU A 319 -6.26 -1.88 -20.27
N VAL A 320 -6.24 -2.84 -19.35
CA VAL A 320 -5.04 -3.32 -18.65
C VAL A 320 -5.00 -4.84 -18.66
N ASP A 321 -3.79 -5.41 -18.73
CA ASP A 321 -3.59 -6.84 -18.53
C ASP A 321 -3.72 -7.18 -17.05
N ALA A 322 -4.68 -8.04 -16.70
CA ALA A 322 -4.74 -8.66 -15.38
C ALA A 322 -3.83 -9.88 -15.30
N ILE A 323 -3.11 -9.98 -14.19
CA ILE A 323 -2.21 -11.09 -13.86
C ILE A 323 -2.56 -11.63 -12.47
N CYS A 324 -2.09 -12.83 -12.17
CA CYS A 324 -2.22 -13.41 -10.85
C CYS A 324 -1.10 -12.91 -9.92
N LEU A 325 -1.33 -12.99 -8.60
CA LEU A 325 -0.26 -12.76 -7.62
C LEU A 325 0.90 -13.75 -7.80
N ASP A 326 0.60 -14.99 -8.18
CA ASP A 326 1.61 -16.00 -8.55
C ASP A 326 2.57 -15.54 -9.66
N ASP A 327 2.12 -14.68 -10.58
CA ASP A 327 2.95 -14.20 -11.70
C ASP A 327 4.02 -13.20 -11.24
N LEU A 328 3.95 -12.72 -9.99
CA LEU A 328 4.93 -11.80 -9.41
C LEU A 328 6.16 -12.51 -8.80
N LEU A 329 6.14 -13.84 -8.67
CA LEU A 329 7.23 -14.62 -8.08
C LEU A 329 8.62 -14.33 -8.68
N PRO A 330 8.79 -14.12 -10.01
CA PRO A 330 10.10 -13.82 -10.59
C PRO A 330 10.67 -12.45 -10.18
N PHE A 331 9.83 -11.54 -9.69
CA PHE A 331 10.21 -10.14 -9.43
C PHE A 331 10.49 -9.86 -7.95
N VAL A 332 10.06 -10.75 -7.04
CA VAL A 332 10.41 -10.64 -5.62
C VAL A 332 11.83 -11.12 -5.38
N LYS A 333 12.57 -10.46 -4.49
CA LYS A 333 13.93 -10.89 -4.15
C LYS A 333 13.88 -12.19 -3.34
N PRO A 334 14.65 -13.23 -3.73
CA PRO A 334 14.72 -14.45 -2.94
C PRO A 334 15.34 -14.16 -1.57
N ASN A 335 15.02 -15.00 -0.58
CA ASN A 335 15.54 -14.91 0.79
C ASN A 335 15.20 -13.64 1.60
N LEU A 336 14.35 -12.75 1.08
CA LEU A 336 13.78 -11.65 1.84
C LEU A 336 12.37 -12.01 2.27
N SER A 337 12.03 -11.73 3.54
CA SER A 337 10.64 -11.82 3.97
C SER A 337 9.82 -10.70 3.34
N ILE A 338 8.53 -10.95 3.12
CA ILE A 338 7.63 -10.00 2.45
C ILE A 338 6.68 -9.38 3.46
N PHE A 339 6.66 -8.04 3.46
CA PHE A 339 5.51 -7.24 3.87
C PHE A 339 4.66 -6.98 2.62
N LEU A 340 3.43 -7.47 2.60
CA LEU A 340 2.52 -7.34 1.46
C LEU A 340 1.45 -6.29 1.78
N LYS A 341 1.42 -5.17 1.06
CA LYS A 341 0.32 -4.20 1.14
C LYS A 341 -0.66 -4.49 0.01
N ILE A 342 -1.95 -4.56 0.33
CA ILE A 342 -3.02 -4.79 -0.65
C ILE A 342 -4.11 -3.75 -0.44
N ASP A 343 -4.33 -2.93 -1.46
CA ASP A 343 -5.30 -1.85 -1.45
C ASP A 343 -5.65 -1.57 -2.91
N ILE A 344 -6.59 -2.35 -3.44
CA ILE A 344 -6.92 -2.40 -4.87
C ILE A 344 -8.42 -2.23 -5.08
N GLU A 345 -9.01 -1.39 -4.23
CA GLU A 345 -10.34 -0.82 -4.38
C GLU A 345 -11.43 -1.89 -4.57
N GLY A 346 -11.45 -2.91 -3.71
CA GLY A 346 -12.52 -3.91 -3.67
C GLY A 346 -12.18 -5.24 -4.35
N SER A 347 -11.07 -5.31 -5.09
CA SER A 347 -10.62 -6.54 -5.76
C SER A 347 -9.77 -7.46 -4.85
N GLU A 348 -9.63 -7.15 -3.56
CA GLU A 348 -8.78 -7.88 -2.62
C GLU A 348 -9.06 -9.39 -2.58
N PRO A 349 -10.33 -9.87 -2.57
CA PRO A 349 -10.59 -11.31 -2.56
C PRO A 349 -10.14 -12.04 -3.83
N GLU A 350 -10.06 -11.33 -4.96
CA GLU A 350 -9.65 -11.91 -6.24
C GLU A 350 -8.15 -12.22 -6.27
N VAL A 351 -7.34 -11.44 -5.54
CA VAL A 351 -5.90 -11.68 -5.37
C VAL A 351 -5.65 -13.11 -4.89
N PHE A 352 -6.38 -13.53 -3.86
CA PHE A 352 -6.12 -14.78 -3.13
C PHE A 352 -6.59 -16.04 -3.87
N GLN A 353 -7.49 -15.90 -4.84
CA GLN A 353 -7.91 -17.02 -5.67
C GLN A 353 -6.78 -17.54 -6.58
N CYS A 354 -5.78 -16.70 -6.87
CA CYS A 354 -4.61 -17.03 -7.69
C CYS A 354 -3.28 -16.65 -7.02
N ALA A 355 -3.15 -17.00 -5.73
CA ALA A 355 -1.98 -16.70 -4.90
C ALA A 355 -1.32 -17.93 -4.27
N SER A 356 -1.72 -19.15 -4.67
CA SER A 356 -1.28 -20.35 -3.97
C SER A 356 0.23 -20.58 -4.09
N ASN A 357 0.81 -20.39 -5.27
CA ASN A 357 2.25 -20.56 -5.45
C ASN A 357 3.02 -19.42 -4.79
N PHE A 358 2.49 -18.19 -4.83
CA PHE A 358 3.10 -17.04 -4.19
C PHE A 358 3.29 -17.29 -2.70
N PHE A 359 2.25 -17.72 -1.99
CA PHE A 359 2.34 -18.04 -0.55
C PHE A 359 3.13 -19.31 -0.23
N MET A 360 3.36 -20.18 -1.22
CA MET A 360 4.15 -21.39 -1.06
C MET A 360 5.66 -21.11 -1.20
N TYR A 361 6.03 -20.27 -2.16
CA TYR A 361 7.44 -20.00 -2.49
C TYR A 361 7.98 -18.70 -1.91
N ALA A 362 7.12 -17.71 -1.66
CA ALA A 362 7.52 -16.44 -1.08
C ALA A 362 7.25 -16.42 0.44
N ASP A 363 8.18 -15.86 1.21
CA ASP A 363 8.04 -15.78 2.67
C ASP A 363 7.21 -14.57 3.09
N VAL A 364 5.91 -14.60 2.81
CA VAL A 364 4.95 -13.58 3.27
C VAL A 364 4.80 -13.68 4.79
N ARG A 365 5.15 -12.61 5.51
CA ARG A 365 5.11 -12.55 6.98
C ARG A 365 3.99 -11.69 7.50
N VAL A 366 3.75 -10.56 6.84
CA VAL A 366 2.71 -9.61 7.20
C VAL A 366 1.97 -9.18 5.94
N ILE A 367 0.65 -9.06 6.04
CA ILE A 367 -0.17 -8.40 5.03
C ILE A 367 -0.86 -7.21 5.69
N LEU A 368 -0.70 -6.00 5.14
CA LEU A 368 -1.54 -4.86 5.44
C LEU A 368 -2.63 -4.78 4.37
N MET A 369 -3.89 -4.73 4.77
CA MET A 369 -5.00 -4.72 3.82
C MET A 369 -6.19 -3.93 4.35
N GLU A 370 -6.81 -3.13 3.48
CA GLU A 370 -8.13 -2.56 3.73
C GLU A 370 -9.21 -3.61 3.45
N ILE A 371 -10.09 -3.84 4.43
CA ILE A 371 -11.17 -4.81 4.36
C ILE A 371 -12.56 -4.18 4.45
N LEU A 372 -12.65 -2.84 4.37
CA LEU A 372 -13.88 -2.05 4.53
C LEU A 372 -15.07 -2.67 3.77
N PHE A 373 -14.88 -2.96 2.47
CA PHE A 373 -15.93 -3.51 1.60
C PHE A 373 -16.22 -5.00 1.82
N HIS A 374 -15.37 -5.70 2.58
CA HIS A 374 -15.38 -7.16 2.67
C HIS A 374 -15.79 -7.69 4.04
N ARG A 375 -15.85 -6.85 5.08
CA ARG A 375 -16.24 -7.21 6.46
C ARG A 375 -17.55 -7.99 6.57
N HIS A 376 -18.48 -7.77 5.65
CA HIS A 376 -19.79 -8.41 5.62
C HIS A 376 -19.98 -9.38 4.45
N SER A 377 -19.00 -9.48 3.55
CA SER A 377 -19.17 -10.19 2.29
C SER A 377 -18.76 -11.67 2.41
N LYS A 378 -19.37 -12.52 1.58
CA LYS A 378 -18.96 -13.94 1.48
C LYS A 378 -17.52 -14.05 0.97
N GLN A 379 -17.15 -13.18 0.02
CA GLN A 379 -15.83 -13.08 -0.57
C GLN A 379 -14.77 -12.74 0.47
N GLY A 380 -15.05 -11.78 1.36
CA GLY A 380 -14.17 -11.45 2.49
C GLY A 380 -13.94 -12.63 3.42
N LYS A 381 -14.98 -13.41 3.71
CA LYS A 381 -14.83 -14.65 4.50
C LYS A 381 -13.97 -15.69 3.78
N THR A 382 -14.16 -15.89 2.48
CA THR A 382 -13.33 -16.80 1.68
C THR A 382 -11.85 -16.38 1.69
N MET A 383 -11.58 -15.08 1.53
CA MET A 383 -10.24 -14.50 1.65
C MET A 383 -9.64 -14.74 3.04
N ALA A 384 -10.40 -14.46 4.10
CA ALA A 384 -9.95 -14.69 5.47
C ALA A 384 -9.65 -16.18 5.73
N GLN A 385 -10.49 -17.10 5.23
CA GLN A 385 -10.23 -18.55 5.29
C GLN A 385 -8.93 -18.94 4.59
N PHE A 386 -8.65 -18.37 3.42
CA PHE A 386 -7.40 -18.61 2.70
C PHE A 386 -6.18 -18.24 3.55
N LEU A 387 -6.23 -17.09 4.24
CA LEU A 387 -5.14 -16.60 5.09
C LEU A 387 -5.00 -17.40 6.39
N LEU A 388 -6.11 -17.71 7.06
CA LEU A 388 -6.13 -18.58 8.24
C LEU A 388 -5.53 -19.96 7.94
N SER A 389 -5.85 -20.55 6.79
CA SER A 389 -5.29 -21.84 6.35
C SER A 389 -3.76 -21.82 6.12
N ARG A 390 -3.16 -20.62 6.09
CA ARG A 390 -1.72 -20.37 5.94
C ARG A 390 -1.08 -19.86 7.23
N ASN A 391 -1.74 -20.10 8.38
CA ASN A 391 -1.31 -19.67 9.70
C ASN A 391 -1.12 -18.15 9.82
N MET A 392 -1.92 -17.37 9.10
CA MET A 392 -1.94 -15.92 9.24
C MET A 392 -3.16 -15.50 10.05
N LEU A 393 -2.94 -14.85 11.19
CA LEU A 393 -4.00 -14.40 12.08
C LEU A 393 -4.26 -12.90 11.89
N PRO A 394 -5.53 -12.45 11.97
CA PRO A 394 -5.86 -11.03 11.88
C PRO A 394 -5.41 -10.29 13.17
N SER A 395 -4.95 -9.06 13.03
CA SER A 395 -4.36 -8.24 14.10
C SER A 395 -4.60 -6.75 13.84
N GLU A 396 -4.70 -5.95 14.90
CA GLU A 396 -4.74 -4.48 14.82
C GLU A 396 -3.35 -3.85 14.65
N ASP A 397 -2.29 -4.61 14.91
CA ASP A 397 -0.90 -4.16 14.79
C ASP A 397 -0.03 -5.14 14.00
N VAL A 398 1.07 -4.61 13.50
CA VAL A 398 1.99 -5.30 12.60
C VAL A 398 2.73 -6.48 13.24
N ASN A 399 2.84 -6.47 14.57
CA ASN A 399 3.61 -7.42 15.37
C ASN A 399 2.75 -8.54 15.97
N GLY A 400 1.43 -8.51 15.75
CA GLY A 400 0.51 -9.53 16.25
C GLY A 400 0.27 -9.45 17.77
N ALA A 401 0.52 -8.31 18.40
CA ALA A 401 0.31 -8.14 19.84
C ALA A 401 -1.17 -8.00 20.20
N LYS A 402 -1.97 -7.44 19.28
CA LYS A 402 -3.42 -7.27 19.39
C LYS A 402 -4.14 -8.10 18.33
N LEU A 403 -4.12 -9.43 18.53
CA LEU A 403 -4.85 -10.35 17.68
C LEU A 403 -6.36 -10.08 17.73
N LEU A 404 -6.98 -10.07 16.56
CA LEU A 404 -8.42 -10.00 16.39
C LEU A 404 -9.03 -11.40 16.53
N ASN A 405 -10.33 -11.46 16.81
CA ASN A 405 -11.04 -12.73 16.89
C ASN A 405 -11.09 -13.40 15.51
N PRO A 406 -10.54 -14.62 15.32
CA PRO A 406 -10.51 -15.29 14.02
C PRO A 406 -11.87 -15.85 13.59
N ASP A 407 -12.90 -15.77 14.43
CA ASP A 407 -14.28 -16.12 14.08
C ASP A 407 -14.81 -15.20 12.96
N LEU A 408 -14.93 -15.77 11.76
CA LEU A 408 -15.36 -15.06 10.56
C LEU A 408 -16.82 -14.60 10.60
N TYR A 409 -17.62 -15.08 11.55
CA TYR A 409 -18.95 -14.52 11.79
C TYR A 409 -18.88 -13.16 12.48
N LYS A 410 -17.77 -12.82 13.16
CA LYS A 410 -17.50 -11.54 13.83
C LYS A 410 -16.59 -10.60 13.05
N MET A 411 -16.31 -10.92 11.78
CA MET A 411 -15.46 -10.10 10.91
C MET A 411 -15.97 -8.65 10.73
N TYR A 412 -17.27 -8.42 10.96
CA TYR A 412 -17.88 -7.09 10.96
C TYR A 412 -17.40 -6.17 12.09
N GLU A 413 -16.81 -6.74 13.15
CA GLU A 413 -16.26 -6.00 14.30
C GLU A 413 -14.82 -5.54 14.05
N TRP A 414 -14.17 -6.06 13.00
CA TRP A 414 -12.78 -5.74 12.71
C TRP A 414 -12.64 -4.29 12.21
N PRO A 415 -11.50 -3.64 12.47
CA PRO A 415 -11.16 -2.36 11.86
C PRO A 415 -11.14 -2.43 10.32
N GLU A 416 -11.16 -1.26 9.68
CA GLU A 416 -11.11 -1.15 8.22
C GLU A 416 -9.75 -1.54 7.67
N ASN A 417 -8.68 -1.07 8.31
CA ASN A 417 -7.31 -1.48 8.03
C ASN A 417 -6.87 -2.50 9.07
N ILE A 418 -6.45 -3.68 8.62
CA ILE A 418 -5.94 -4.73 9.50
C ILE A 418 -4.62 -5.30 9.00
N PHE A 419 -3.93 -5.97 9.91
CA PHE A 419 -2.76 -6.77 9.60
C PHE A 419 -3.12 -8.25 9.65
N TRP A 420 -2.61 -9.04 8.71
CA TRP A 420 -2.54 -10.48 8.82
C TRP A 420 -1.10 -10.87 9.14
N VAL A 421 -0.88 -11.45 10.30
CA VAL A 421 0.46 -11.75 10.82
C VAL A 421 0.65 -13.27 10.84
N LYS A 422 1.73 -13.74 10.21
CA LYS A 422 2.06 -15.17 10.15
C LYS A 422 2.59 -15.64 11.50
N VAL A 423 1.87 -16.56 12.14
CA VAL A 423 2.29 -17.22 13.39
C VAL A 423 3.27 -18.33 13.04
N ARG A 424 4.39 -18.36 13.76
CA ARG A 424 5.44 -19.38 13.58
C ARG A 424 5.20 -20.60 14.45
#